data_AF-U1Z9W0-F1
#
_entry.id   AF-U1Z9W0-F1
#
_cell.length_a   1.000
_cell.length_b   1.000
_cell.length_c   1.000
_cell.angle_alpha   90.00
_cell.angle_beta   90.00
_cell.angle_gamma   90.00
#
_symmetry.space_group_name_H-M   'P 1'
#
loop_
_entity.id
_entity.type
_entity.pdbx_description
1 polymer ?
#
loop_
_entity_poly.entity_id
_entity_poly.type
_entity_poly.pdbx_seq_one_letter_code
_entity_poly.pdbx_strand_id
1 'polypeptide(L)' 'MSLEDASQLMAQHQIRRLPIVDQNNLVGIVALGDLAVNQMSNESAGSALTNISHQNIH' A
#
# COMPACT_ATOMS: atom_id res chain seq x y z
N MET A 1 -7.57 6.48 -10.44
CA MET A 1 -6.78 6.16 -9.24
C MET A 1 -5.62 5.29 -9.68
N SER A 2 -4.38 5.71 -9.40
CA SER A 2 -3.16 4.94 -9.66
C SER A 2 -2.83 4.00 -8.50
N LEU A 3 -1.79 3.16 -8.66
CA LEU A 3 -1.30 2.29 -7.57
C LEU A 3 -0.64 3.11 -6.44
N GLU A 4 0.07 4.19 -6.78
CA GLU A 4 0.64 5.14 -5.81
C GLU A 4 -0.48 5.82 -4.99
N ASP A 5 -1.57 6.23 -5.64
CA ASP A 5 -2.71 6.82 -4.93
C ASP A 5 -3.34 5.81 -3.95
N ALA A 6 -3.43 4.54 -4.37
CA ALA A 6 -3.98 3.48 -3.53
C ALA A 6 -3.09 3.18 -2.31
N SER A 7 -1.76 3.13 -2.49
CA SER A 7 -0.82 2.92 -1.38
C SER A 7 -0.83 4.11 -0.42
N GLN A 8 -0.93 5.33 -0.93
CA GLN A 8 -1.03 6.54 -0.12
C GLN A 8 -2.35 6.58 0.67
N LEU A 9 -3.49 6.20 0.07
CA LEU A 9 -4.77 6.07 0.77
C LEU A 9 -4.70 5.01 1.88
N MET A 10 -4.12 3.84 1.58
CA MET A 10 -3.89 2.79 2.58
C MET A 10 -3.06 3.30 3.76
N ALA A 11 -1.99 4.05 3.50
CA ALA A 11 -1.16 4.66 4.54
C ALA A 11 -1.90 5.73 5.34
N GLN A 12 -2.61 6.64 4.67
CA GLN A 12 -3.39 7.71 5.34
C GLN A 12 -4.46 7.14 6.26
N HIS A 13 -5.15 6.08 5.83
CA HIS A 13 -6.21 5.44 6.61
C HIS A 13 -5.71 4.31 7.52
N GLN A 14 -4.41 4.02 7.53
CA GLN A 14 -3.79 2.95 8.31
C GLN A 14 -4.44 1.57 8.07
N ILE A 15 -4.81 1.30 6.81
CA ILE A 15 -5.42 0.04 6.38
C ILE A 15 -4.48 -0.71 5.43
N ARG A 16 -4.48 -2.04 5.52
CA ARG A 16 -3.62 -2.90 4.67
C ARG A 16 -4.33 -3.41 3.42
N ARG A 17 -5.63 -3.12 3.28
CA ARG A 17 -6.46 -3.62 2.19
C ARG A 17 -7.42 -2.52 1.77
N LEU A 18 -7.60 -2.36 0.46
CA LEU A 18 -8.50 -1.37 -0.13
C LEU A 18 -9.60 -2.10 -0.92
N PRO A 19 -10.88 -1.92 -0.57
CA PRO A 19 -11.98 -2.47 -1.36
C PRO A 19 -12.07 -1.75 -2.70
N ILE A 20 -12.27 -2.51 -3.77
CA ILE A 20 -12.49 -1.98 -5.12
C ILE A 20 -13.97 -2.11 -5.44
N VAL A 21 -14.60 -0.97 -5.75
CA VAL A 21 -16.02 -0.88 -6.07
C VAL A 21 -16.21 -0.44 -7.51
N ASP A 22 -17.18 -1.06 -8.20
CA ASP A 22 -17.66 -0.64 -9.51
C ASP A 22 -19.18 -0.53 -9.49
N GLN A 23 -19.72 0.60 -9.92
CA GLN A 23 -21.17 0.89 -9.88
C GLN A 23 -21.82 0.56 -8.52
N ASN A 24 -21.18 0.96 -7.42
CA ASN A 24 -21.60 0.67 -6.04
C ASN A 24 -21.57 -0.81 -5.62
N ASN A 25 -21.04 -1.70 -6.46
CA ASN A 25 -20.85 -3.11 -6.14
C ASN A 25 -19.40 -3.35 -5.74
N LEU A 26 -19.17 -4.12 -4.66
CA LEU A 26 -17.83 -4.59 -4.31
C LEU A 26 -17.40 -5.64 -5.32
N VAL A 27 -16.38 -5.32 -6.13
CA VAL A 27 -15.86 -6.21 -7.17
C VAL A 27 -14.55 -6.87 -6.79
N GLY A 28 -13.88 -6.41 -5.73
CA GLY A 28 -12.68 -7.05 -5.24
C GLY A 28 -12.01 -6.32 -4.08
N ILE A 29 -10.83 -6.81 -3.71
CA ILE A 29 -9.99 -6.23 -2.67
C ILE A 29 -8.53 -6.32 -3.11
N VAL A 30 -7.75 -5.26 -2.89
CA VAL A 30 -6.30 -5.25 -3.11
C VAL A 30 -5.60 -5.09 -1.77
N ALA A 31 -4.58 -5.90 -1.51
CA ALA A 31 -3.75 -5.77 -0.32
C ALA A 31 -2.48 -4.96 -0.62
N LEU A 32 -1.97 -4.25 0.38
CA LEU A 32 -0.70 -3.51 0.29
C LEU A 32 0.47 -4.41 -0.14
N GLY A 33 0.45 -5.68 0.29
CA GLY A 33 1.43 -6.68 -0.12
C GLY A 33 1.42 -6.97 -1.62
N ASP A 34 0.26 -6.88 -2.27
CA ASP A 34 0.14 -7.08 -3.73
C ASP A 34 0.75 -5.89 -4.50
N LEU A 35 0.71 -4.69 -3.91
CA LEU A 35 1.30 -3.48 -4.48
C LEU A 35 2.84 -3.51 -4.43
N ALA A 36 3.43 -4.09 -3.38
CA ALA A 36 4.88 -4.16 -3.18
C ALA A 36 5.58 -5.08 -4.21
N VAL A 37 4.88 -6.10 -4.73
CA VAL A 37 5.44 -7.07 -5.69
C VAL A 37 5.67 -6.43 -7.07
N ASN A 38 4.94 -5.35 -7.41
CA ASN A 38 5.04 -4.69 -8.71
C ASN A 38 6.10 -3.58 -8.78
N GLN A 39 6.76 -3.23 -7.66
CA GLN A 39 7.84 -2.23 -7.64
C GLN A 39 9.24 -2.84 -7.88
N MET A 40 9.35 -4.12 -8.25
CA MET A 40 10.62 -4.74 -8.69
C MET A 40 11.03 -4.31 -10.11
N SER A 41 10.88 -3.03 -10.39
CA SER A 41 11.50 -2.29 -11.50
C SER A 41 11.99 -0.96 -10.92
N ASN A 42 13.25 -0.97 -10.48
CA ASN A 42 14.05 0.14 -9.94
C ASN A 42 13.84 0.59 -8.46
N GLU A 43 14.74 0.06 -7.62
CA GLU A 43 15.53 0.80 -6.60
C GLU A 43 14.85 1.44 -5.37
N SER A 44 13.52 1.37 -5.17
CA SER A 44 12.87 2.10 -4.03
C SER A 44 12.44 1.26 -2.82
N ALA A 45 12.58 -0.08 -2.85
CA ALA A 45 12.12 -0.96 -1.76
C ALA A 45 12.86 -0.78 -0.42
N GLY A 46 14.07 -0.20 -0.42
CA GLY A 46 14.87 -0.02 0.79
C GLY A 46 14.38 1.07 1.74
N SER A 47 13.70 2.10 1.23
CA SER A 47 13.33 3.28 2.04
C SER A 47 12.06 3.05 2.88
N ALA A 48 11.08 2.32 2.34
CA ALA A 48 9.83 2.04 3.06
C ALA A 48 10.04 1.18 4.31
N LEU A 49 11.01 0.26 4.30
CA LEU A 49 11.38 -0.56 5.46
C LEU A 49 12.08 0.25 6.56
N THR A 50 12.93 1.22 6.18
CA THR A 50 13.71 2.01 7.13
C THR A 50 12.84 2.88 8.05
N ASN A 51 11.71 3.39 7.56
CA ASN A 51 10.80 4.20 8.37
C ASN A 51 10.00 3.41 9.42
N ILE A 52 9.89 2.08 9.29
CA ILE A 52 9.13 1.24 10.22
C ILE A 52 10.03 0.78 11.39
N SER A 53 11.34 0.66 11.17
CA SER A 53 12.28 0.17 12.18
C SER A 53 12.65 1.17 13.28
N HIS A 54 12.36 2.47 13.13
CA HIS A 54 12.79 3.49 14.11
C HIS A 54 11.76 3.84 15.20
N GLN A 55 10.53 3.34 15.15
CA GLN A 55 9.47 3.74 16.08
C GLN A 55 9.33 2.87 17.36
N ASN A 56 10.29 2.01 17.68
CA ASN A 56 10.16 1.12 18.84
C ASN A 56 11.41 1.03 19.75
N ILE A 57 12.10 2.14 19.97
CA ILE A 57 13.09 2.27 21.05
C ILE A 57 12.66 3.31 22.08
N HIS A 58 11.74 2.94 22.98
CA HIS A 58 11.63 3.45 24.36
C HIS A 58 11.21 2.29 25.26
#